data_AF-A0A3C1YM99-F1
#
_entry.id   AF-A0A3C1YM99-F1
#
_cell.length_a   1.000
_cell.length_b   1.000
_cell.length_c   1.000
_cell.angle_alpha   90.00
_cell.angle_beta   90.00
_cell.angle_gamma   90.00
#
_symmetry.space_group_name_H-M   'P 1'
#
loop_
_entity.id
_entity.type
_entity.pdbx_description
1 polymer ?
#
loop_
_entity_poly.entity_id
_entity_poly.type
_entity_poly.pdbx_seq_one_letter_code
_entity_poly.pdbx_strand_id
1 'polypeptide(L)'
;TLSNDGIGSGKLVSADALLISLNRRLSPEAQPGALAVELENFSGFNKELLVHLNWNTATEENNYGFEVERKKMRVSGINIQEQNTLPITLSSKQDWIKLGFVEGSGTSTTPHSYSYVDEVTQTGTYIYRLRQIDHNGAFQYSSEMNVTISGYPNSFSLEQNYPNPF
;
A
#
# COMPACT_ATOMS: atom_id res chain seq x y z
N THR A 1 -77.65 -32.84 -14.50
CA THR A 1 -77.16 -31.74 -15.34
C THR A 1 -75.86 -31.22 -14.74
N LEU A 2 -74.75 -31.43 -15.47
CA LEU A 2 -73.40 -30.80 -15.42
C LEU A 2 -72.83 -30.44 -14.03
N SER A 3 -71.89 -31.21 -13.48
CA SER A 3 -70.43 -31.21 -13.75
C SER A 3 -69.70 -30.04 -13.06
N ASN A 4 -68.81 -30.38 -12.12
CA ASN A 4 -67.51 -29.73 -12.01
C ASN A 4 -66.54 -30.64 -11.24
N ASP A 5 -65.60 -31.22 -11.98
CA ASP A 5 -64.33 -31.80 -11.52
C ASP A 5 -63.43 -30.66 -10.99
N GLY A 6 -62.43 -30.85 -10.12
CA GLY A 6 -61.79 -32.07 -9.69
C GLY A 6 -60.90 -31.82 -8.46
N ILE A 7 -60.51 -32.95 -7.88
CA ILE A 7 -59.97 -33.15 -6.54
C ILE A 7 -58.47 -32.83 -6.50
N GLY A 8 -58.06 -31.99 -5.54
CA GLY A 8 -56.66 -31.83 -5.15
C GLY A 8 -56.14 -33.08 -4.45
N SER A 9 -55.17 -33.74 -5.06
CA SER A 9 -54.44 -34.86 -4.46
C SER A 9 -53.26 -34.33 -3.65
N GLY A 10 -53.29 -34.61 -2.34
CA GLY A 10 -52.14 -34.43 -1.47
C GLY A 10 -51.04 -35.45 -1.76
N LYS A 11 -49.80 -35.08 -1.41
CA LYS A 11 -48.75 -36.06 -1.15
C LYS A 11 -47.92 -35.65 0.07
N LEU A 12 -47.74 -36.65 0.93
CA LEU A 12 -47.17 -36.63 2.27
C LEU A 12 -45.64 -36.51 2.29
N VAL A 13 -45.16 -35.70 3.23
CA VAL A 13 -44.05 -35.88 4.21
C VAL A 13 -42.81 -36.69 3.81
N SER A 14 -41.63 -36.05 3.88
CA SER A 14 -40.46 -36.63 4.56
C SER A 14 -39.61 -35.50 5.13
N ALA A 15 -39.26 -35.62 6.41
CA ALA A 15 -38.37 -34.74 7.13
C ALA A 15 -36.92 -35.12 6.83
N ASP A 16 -36.09 -34.13 6.51
CA ASP A 16 -34.65 -34.15 6.76
C ASP A 16 -34.21 -32.70 7.01
N ALA A 17 -33.79 -32.43 8.25
CA ALA A 17 -33.08 -31.22 8.61
C ALA A 17 -31.65 -31.61 8.97
N LEU A 18 -30.66 -31.15 8.20
CA LEU A 18 -29.30 -30.88 8.68
C LEU A 18 -28.54 -30.00 7.68
N LEU A 19 -27.78 -29.06 8.25
CA LEU A 19 -27.07 -27.92 7.65
C LEU A 19 -25.95 -28.31 6.66
N ILE A 20 -25.57 -27.39 5.76
CA ILE A 20 -24.18 -26.92 5.47
C ILE A 20 -24.15 -26.09 4.15
N SER A 21 -23.92 -24.79 4.34
CA SER A 21 -23.10 -23.81 3.60
C SER A 21 -23.08 -23.70 2.06
N LEU A 22 -23.29 -22.45 1.62
CA LEU A 22 -22.64 -21.70 0.53
C LEU A 22 -22.07 -22.49 -0.66
N ASN A 23 -22.58 -22.21 -1.85
CA ASN A 23 -21.77 -21.94 -3.04
C ASN A 23 -22.61 -21.28 -4.14
N ARG A 24 -22.97 -20.00 -3.95
CA ARG A 24 -23.24 -19.15 -5.12
C ARG A 24 -21.88 -18.81 -5.71
N ARG A 25 -21.46 -19.58 -6.72
CA ARG A 25 -20.28 -19.30 -7.53
C ARG A 25 -20.50 -17.97 -8.23
N LEU A 26 -20.17 -16.88 -7.54
CA LEU A 26 -20.01 -15.58 -8.15
C LEU A 26 -18.80 -15.72 -9.07
N SER A 27 -19.08 -15.68 -10.36
CA SER A 27 -18.12 -15.25 -11.37
C SER A 27 -17.37 -14.03 -10.84
N PRO A 28 -16.06 -13.87 -11.13
CA PRO A 28 -15.38 -12.63 -10.83
C PRO A 28 -16.04 -11.52 -11.67
N GLU A 29 -17.04 -10.88 -11.08
CA GLU A 29 -17.58 -9.62 -11.53
C GLU A 29 -16.40 -8.64 -11.46
N ALA A 30 -15.88 -8.25 -12.63
CA ALA A 30 -14.86 -7.23 -12.71
C ALA A 30 -15.40 -6.00 -11.97
N GLN A 31 -14.76 -5.62 -10.87
CA GLN A 31 -15.09 -4.42 -10.11
C GLN A 31 -15.00 -3.22 -11.06
N PRO A 32 -16.05 -2.39 -11.22
CA PRO A 32 -15.92 -1.15 -11.97
C PRO A 32 -15.11 -0.16 -11.11
N GLY A 33 -13.85 0.07 -11.49
CA GLY A 33 -12.99 1.04 -10.83
C GLY A 33 -11.62 1.07 -11.50
N ALA A 34 -11.42 2.02 -12.39
CA ALA A 34 -10.12 2.31 -12.96
C ALA A 34 -9.10 2.59 -11.84
N LEU A 35 -7.86 2.18 -12.05
CA LEU A 35 -6.76 2.36 -11.10
C LEU A 35 -6.54 3.87 -10.90
N ALA A 36 -6.71 4.35 -9.66
CA ALA A 36 -6.73 5.77 -9.32
C ALA A 36 -5.41 6.50 -9.64
N VAL A 37 -4.27 5.80 -9.64
CA VAL A 37 -2.99 6.24 -10.21
C VAL A 37 -2.18 4.99 -10.56
N GLU A 38 -1.53 4.98 -11.72
CA GLU A 38 -0.51 3.97 -12.05
C GLU A 38 0.88 4.50 -11.68
N LEU A 39 1.41 4.02 -10.55
CA LEU A 39 2.72 4.41 -10.05
C LEU A 39 3.82 3.56 -10.71
N GLU A 40 4.70 4.18 -11.48
CA GLU A 40 5.81 3.49 -12.15
C GLU A 40 6.96 3.19 -11.20
N ASN A 41 7.30 4.18 -10.36
CA ASN A 41 8.43 4.09 -9.44
C ASN A 41 8.19 4.97 -8.22
N PHE A 42 8.70 4.51 -7.08
CA PHE A 42 8.91 5.31 -5.88
C PHE A 42 10.29 4.97 -5.32
N SER A 43 11.20 5.93 -5.38
CA SER A 43 12.59 5.78 -4.97
C SER A 43 13.04 6.94 -4.09
N GLY A 44 14.17 6.74 -3.41
CA GLY A 44 14.71 7.75 -2.54
C GLY A 44 16.12 7.45 -2.12
N PHE A 45 16.86 8.52 -1.92
CA PHE A 45 18.26 8.50 -1.52
C PHE A 45 18.48 9.55 -0.46
N ASN A 46 19.51 9.37 0.36
CA ASN A 46 19.90 10.38 1.32
C ASN A 46 21.19 11.08 0.90
N LYS A 47 21.27 12.37 1.21
CA LYS A 47 22.50 13.16 1.22
C LYS A 47 22.61 13.79 2.60
N GLU A 48 23.56 13.31 3.39
CA GLU A 48 23.68 13.67 4.81
C GLU A 48 22.37 13.34 5.56
N LEU A 49 21.72 14.36 6.14
CA LEU A 49 20.45 14.28 6.87
C LEU A 49 19.23 14.64 6.01
N LEU A 50 19.41 14.84 4.70
CA LEU A 50 18.32 15.09 3.77
C LEU A 50 17.98 13.80 3.03
N VAL A 51 16.71 13.40 3.06
CA VAL A 51 16.17 12.32 2.25
C VAL A 51 15.40 12.91 1.08
N HIS A 52 15.88 12.61 -0.12
CA HIS A 52 15.23 12.96 -1.37
C HIS A 52 14.35 11.80 -1.82
N LEU A 53 13.06 12.06 -1.97
CA LEU A 53 12.06 11.12 -2.46
C LEU A 53 11.64 11.54 -3.86
N ASN A 54 11.56 10.59 -4.79
CA ASN A 54 11.14 10.82 -6.16
C ASN A 54 10.17 9.72 -6.58
N TRP A 55 9.12 10.11 -7.30
CA TRP A 55 8.20 9.14 -7.90
C TRP A 55 7.65 9.63 -9.22
N ASN A 56 7.24 8.65 -10.03
CA ASN A 56 6.61 8.89 -11.32
C ASN A 56 5.29 8.14 -11.41
N THR A 57 4.32 8.78 -12.03
CA THR A 57 3.06 8.17 -12.43
C THR A 57 3.08 7.97 -13.95
N ALA A 58 2.56 6.86 -14.44
CA ALA A 58 2.30 6.65 -15.87
C ALA A 58 0.98 7.32 -16.25
N THR A 59 -0.02 7.13 -15.40
CA THR A 59 -1.37 7.69 -15.54
C THR A 59 -1.93 8.09 -14.17
N GLU A 60 -2.80 9.07 -14.16
CA GLU A 60 -3.52 9.58 -12.99
C GLU A 60 -4.99 9.73 -13.35
N GLU A 61 -5.89 9.31 -12.45
CA GLU A 61 -7.31 9.54 -12.61
C GLU A 61 -7.87 10.13 -11.33
N ASN A 62 -8.41 11.35 -11.41
CA ASN A 62 -9.03 12.03 -10.27
C ASN A 62 -8.09 12.19 -9.05
N ASN A 63 -6.78 12.21 -9.30
CA ASN A 63 -5.74 12.28 -8.30
C ASN A 63 -5.65 13.69 -7.71
N TYR A 64 -6.03 13.83 -6.44
CA TYR A 64 -5.86 15.07 -5.69
C TYR A 64 -4.39 15.27 -5.30
N GLY A 65 -3.68 14.19 -4.99
CA GLY A 65 -2.25 14.22 -4.75
C GLY A 65 -1.77 13.18 -3.76
N PHE A 66 -0.56 13.40 -3.25
CA PHE A 66 0.20 12.43 -2.49
C PHE A 66 0.56 12.97 -1.12
N GLU A 67 0.08 12.30 -0.08
CA GLU A 67 0.55 12.49 1.28
C GLU A 67 1.80 11.64 1.51
N VAL A 68 2.90 12.28 1.87
CA VAL A 68 4.17 11.61 2.15
C VAL A 68 4.20 11.23 3.62
N GLU A 69 4.37 9.93 3.89
CA GLU A 69 4.42 9.41 5.25
C GLU A 69 5.75 8.71 5.53
N ARG A 70 6.21 8.83 6.78
CA ARG A 70 7.46 8.20 7.25
C ARG A 70 7.28 7.58 8.63
N LYS A 71 7.93 6.44 8.86
CA LYS A 71 8.17 5.87 10.19
C LYS A 71 9.66 5.56 10.38
N LYS A 72 10.17 5.69 11.60
CA LYS A 72 11.55 5.31 11.93
C LYS A 72 11.58 3.85 12.38
N MET A 73 12.47 3.04 11.81
CA MET A 73 12.66 1.67 12.27
C MET A 73 13.35 1.67 13.63
N ARG A 74 12.78 0.98 14.62
CA ARG A 74 13.38 0.85 15.95
C ARG A 74 14.17 -0.45 16.03
N VAL A 75 15.44 -0.34 16.39
CA VAL A 75 16.29 -1.48 16.74
C VAL A 75 16.14 -1.71 18.25
N SER A 76 15.53 -2.82 18.65
CA SER A 76 15.38 -3.20 20.06
C SER A 76 16.20 -4.47 20.33
N GLY A 77 17.03 -4.43 21.39
CA GLY A 77 17.79 -5.59 21.88
C GLY A 77 19.31 -5.45 21.80
N ILE A 78 19.91 -4.62 22.65
CA ILE A 78 21.33 -4.73 23.00
C ILE A 78 21.41 -5.04 24.50
N ASN A 79 21.47 -6.32 24.85
CA ASN A 79 21.87 -6.72 26.19
C ASN A 79 23.38 -6.95 26.18
N ILE A 80 24.14 -5.97 26.67
CA ILE A 80 25.56 -6.15 27.00
C ILE A 80 25.65 -6.62 28.46
N GLN A 81 24.98 -7.72 28.77
CA GLN A 81 25.23 -8.48 29.99
C GLN A 81 25.26 -9.95 29.58
N GLU A 82 26.30 -10.62 30.05
CA GLU A 82 26.91 -11.83 29.51
C GLU A 82 25.89 -12.97 29.25
N GLN A 83 26.11 -13.68 28.14
CA GLN A 83 25.63 -15.06 27.88
C GLN A 83 24.13 -15.29 27.62
N ASN A 84 23.32 -14.28 27.30
CA ASN A 84 22.00 -14.51 26.69
C ASN A 84 21.66 -13.40 25.68
N THR A 85 22.09 -13.61 24.44
CA THR A 85 21.79 -12.70 23.31
C THR A 85 20.28 -12.69 23.08
N LEU A 86 19.60 -11.63 23.51
CA LEU A 86 18.25 -11.35 22.99
C LEU A 86 18.36 -11.19 21.47
N PRO A 87 17.45 -11.79 20.68
CA PRO A 87 17.46 -11.56 19.24
C PRO A 87 17.29 -10.06 18.96
N ILE A 88 18.23 -9.48 18.21
CA ILE A 88 18.07 -8.11 17.67
C ILE A 88 16.78 -8.13 16.88
N THR A 89 15.78 -7.42 17.39
CA THR A 89 14.47 -7.34 16.74
C THR A 89 14.33 -5.96 16.13
N LEU A 90 14.24 -5.93 14.81
CA LEU A 90 13.82 -4.74 14.06
C LEU A 90 12.30 -4.65 14.19
N SER A 91 11.82 -3.74 15.05
CA SER A 91 10.40 -3.53 15.23
C SER A 91 9.97 -2.27 14.49
N SER A 92 8.97 -2.41 13.61
CA SER A 92 8.33 -1.33 12.87
C SER A 92 7.10 -0.76 13.60
N LYS A 93 6.91 -1.08 14.88
CA LYS A 93 5.74 -0.73 15.72
C LYS A 93 5.70 0.74 16.12
N GLN A 94 6.04 1.64 15.20
CA GLN A 94 5.91 3.08 15.34
C GLN A 94 4.90 3.57 14.31
N ASP A 95 4.03 4.49 14.73
CA ASP A 95 3.01 5.07 13.86
C ASP A 95 3.65 5.84 12.72
N TRP A 96 2.96 5.83 11.57
CA TRP A 96 3.31 6.67 10.43
C TRP A 96 3.11 8.14 10.78
N ILE A 97 4.10 8.95 10.41
CA ILE A 97 4.06 10.40 10.58
C ILE A 97 3.85 11.01 9.20
N LYS A 98 2.82 11.85 9.07
CA LYS A 98 2.62 12.69 7.90
C LYS A 98 3.71 13.76 7.83
N LEU A 99 4.46 13.79 6.73
CA LEU A 99 5.52 14.77 6.50
C LEU A 99 4.98 15.98 5.73
N GLY A 100 4.22 15.72 4.68
CA GLY A 100 3.75 16.76 3.77
C GLY A 100 2.79 16.23 2.73
N PHE A 101 2.35 17.11 1.86
CA PHE A 101 1.46 16.80 0.75
C PHE A 101 2.01 17.42 -0.54
N VAL A 102 1.99 16.65 -1.62
CA VAL A 102 2.35 17.09 -2.96
C VAL A 102 1.11 16.98 -3.83
N GLU A 103 0.70 18.10 -4.42
CA GLU A 103 -0.47 18.18 -5.29
C GLU A 103 -0.30 17.27 -6.53
N GLY A 104 -1.34 16.52 -6.85
CA GLY A 104 -1.40 15.67 -8.04
C GLY A 104 -1.78 16.47 -9.28
N SER A 105 -1.78 15.80 -10.44
CA SER A 105 -2.16 16.44 -11.71
C SER A 105 -3.64 16.28 -12.06
N GLY A 106 -4.47 15.77 -11.12
CA GLY A 106 -5.88 15.48 -11.37
C GLY A 106 -6.04 14.24 -12.24
N THR A 107 -6.45 14.42 -13.49
CA THR A 107 -6.56 13.33 -14.47
C THR A 107 -5.57 13.57 -15.60
N SER A 108 -4.68 12.60 -15.81
CA SER A 108 -3.65 12.65 -16.83
C SER A 108 -3.34 11.26 -17.36
N THR A 109 -3.19 11.15 -18.68
CA THR A 109 -2.68 9.93 -19.32
C THR A 109 -1.22 10.06 -19.74
N THR A 110 -0.56 11.15 -19.35
CA THR A 110 0.86 11.39 -19.61
C THR A 110 1.66 11.24 -18.32
N PRO A 111 2.91 10.75 -18.38
CA PRO A 111 3.70 10.59 -17.17
C PRO A 111 3.98 11.91 -16.45
N HIS A 112 3.90 11.89 -15.11
CA HIS A 112 4.27 13.01 -14.26
C HIS A 112 5.34 12.60 -13.25
N SER A 113 6.25 13.52 -12.97
CA SER A 113 7.34 13.35 -12.00
C SER A 113 7.16 14.28 -10.82
N TYR A 114 7.34 13.72 -9.62
CA TYR A 114 7.17 14.41 -8.36
C TYR A 114 8.38 14.18 -7.45
N SER A 115 8.58 15.10 -6.51
CA SER A 115 9.64 14.97 -5.52
C SER A 115 9.25 15.58 -4.17
N TYR A 116 9.88 15.08 -3.11
CA TYR A 116 9.76 15.61 -1.76
C TYR A 116 11.11 15.49 -1.04
N VAL A 117 11.46 16.49 -0.24
CA VAL A 117 12.67 16.48 0.58
C VAL A 117 12.28 16.47 2.05
N ASP A 118 12.78 15.47 2.77
CA ASP A 118 12.58 15.30 4.19
C ASP A 118 13.90 15.51 4.95
N GLU A 119 13.89 16.40 5.93
CA GLU A 119 15.03 16.66 6.81
C GLU A 119 14.89 15.84 8.08
N VAL A 120 15.78 14.88 8.28
CA VAL A 120 15.83 14.07 9.50
C VAL A 120 16.80 14.66 10.52
N THR A 121 16.57 14.41 11.80
CA THR A 121 17.47 14.89 12.87
C THR A 121 18.39 13.81 13.42
N GLN A 122 18.23 12.56 12.97
CA GLN A 122 18.93 11.40 13.53
C GLN A 122 19.31 10.42 12.43
N THR A 123 20.39 9.69 12.67
CA THR A 123 20.76 8.53 11.86
C THR A 123 19.81 7.35 12.11
N GLY A 124 19.88 6.37 11.22
CA GLY A 124 19.09 5.14 11.28
C GLY A 124 18.33 4.87 9.99
N THR A 125 17.50 3.84 10.02
CA THR A 125 16.65 3.47 8.89
C THR A 125 15.27 4.08 9.03
N TYR A 126 14.84 4.74 7.97
CA TYR A 126 13.53 5.33 7.81
C TYR A 126 12.77 4.58 6.72
N ILE A 127 11.48 4.41 6.93
CA ILE A 127 10.58 3.74 6.00
C ILE A 127 9.59 4.80 5.53
N TYR A 128 9.41 4.89 4.22
CA TYR A 128 8.54 5.84 3.54
C TYR A 128 7.47 5.13 2.75
N ARG A 129 6.33 5.79 2.59
CA ARG A 129 5.29 5.43 1.62
C ARG A 129 4.56 6.67 1.16
N LEU A 130 3.92 6.57 0.01
CA LEU A 130 2.96 7.55 -0.47
C LEU A 130 1.56 7.07 -0.12
N ARG A 131 0.73 7.99 0.34
CA ARG A 131 -0.72 7.83 0.41
C ARG A 131 -1.32 8.71 -0.68
N GLN A 132 -1.66 8.08 -1.79
CA GLN A 132 -2.35 8.71 -2.92
C GLN A 132 -3.80 8.96 -2.51
N ILE A 133 -4.32 10.15 -2.79
CA ILE A 133 -5.66 10.59 -2.39
C ILE A 133 -6.39 11.10 -3.63
N ASP A 134 -7.64 10.70 -3.78
CA ASP A 134 -8.54 11.19 -4.83
C ASP A 134 -9.30 12.44 -4.38
N HIS A 135 -9.86 13.21 -5.31
CA HIS A 135 -10.73 14.35 -4.98
C HIS A 135 -12.00 13.96 -4.19
N ASN A 136 -12.40 12.68 -4.22
CA ASN A 136 -13.51 12.16 -3.43
C ASN A 136 -13.09 11.68 -2.02
N GLY A 137 -11.79 11.75 -1.68
CA GLY A 137 -11.22 11.32 -0.41
C GLY A 137 -10.87 9.83 -0.30
N ALA A 138 -11.11 9.03 -1.35
CA ALA A 138 -10.57 7.68 -1.45
C ALA A 138 -9.03 7.74 -1.47
N PHE A 139 -8.39 6.69 -1.01
CA PHE A 139 -6.93 6.65 -0.95
C PHE A 139 -6.36 5.25 -1.17
N GLN A 140 -5.12 5.22 -1.65
CA GLN A 140 -4.31 4.03 -1.81
C GLN A 140 -2.88 4.28 -1.31
N TYR A 141 -2.23 3.24 -0.79
CA TYR A 141 -0.82 3.31 -0.41
C TYR A 141 0.07 2.73 -1.50
N SER A 142 1.24 3.36 -1.70
CA SER A 142 2.34 2.76 -2.46
C SER A 142 2.98 1.59 -1.70
N SER A 143 3.87 0.87 -2.38
CA SER A 143 4.86 0.03 -1.72
C SER A 143 5.71 0.84 -0.73
N GLU A 144 6.17 0.18 0.34
CA GLU A 144 7.07 0.78 1.33
C GLU A 144 8.51 0.81 0.80
N MET A 145 9.23 1.88 1.09
CA MET A 145 10.64 2.07 0.70
C MET A 145 11.49 2.42 1.92
N ASN A 146 12.67 1.83 2.03
CA ASN A 146 13.59 2.04 3.15
C ASN A 146 14.78 2.93 2.73
N VAL A 147 15.14 3.90 3.57
CA VAL A 147 16.35 4.72 3.41
C VAL A 147 17.16 4.65 4.69
N THR A 148 18.44 4.27 4.59
CA THR A 148 19.33 4.16 5.76
C THR A 148 20.35 5.28 5.76
N ILE A 149 20.33 6.07 6.82
CA ILE A 149 21.23 7.21 7.01
C ILE A 149 22.32 6.81 7.98
N SER A 150 23.50 6.55 7.43
CA SER A 150 24.73 6.31 8.19
C SER A 150 25.32 7.65 8.60
N GLY A 151 25.84 7.77 9.84
CA GLY A 151 26.53 8.99 10.32
C GLY A 151 27.89 9.26 9.66
N TYR A 152 28.26 8.43 8.67
CA TYR A 152 29.42 8.59 7.82
C TYR A 152 28.89 8.87 6.41
N PRO A 153 29.55 9.73 5.60
CA PRO A 153 29.17 9.90 4.21
C PRO A 153 29.24 8.54 3.53
N ASN A 154 28.08 7.93 3.26
CA ASN A 154 28.00 6.76 2.41
C ASN A 154 28.52 7.22 1.05
N SER A 155 29.68 6.71 0.66
CA SER A 155 30.18 6.82 -0.70
C SER A 155 29.03 6.49 -1.65
N PHE A 156 28.75 7.40 -2.59
CA PHE A 156 27.72 7.27 -3.62
C PHE A 156 27.59 5.83 -4.10
N SER A 157 26.58 5.12 -3.61
CA SER A 157 26.16 3.84 -4.20
C SER A 157 25.24 4.22 -5.35
N LEU A 158 25.72 4.05 -6.57
CA LEU A 158 24.83 3.98 -7.73
C LEU A 158 23.93 2.77 -7.51
N GLU A 159 22.71 2.99 -7.03
CA GLU A 159 21.69 1.94 -7.10
C GLU A 159 21.45 1.63 -8.58
N GLN A 160 21.49 0.34 -8.90
CA GLN A 160 21.34 -0.13 -10.26
C GLN A 160 19.93 0.15 -10.76
N ASN A 161 19.83 0.95 -11.82
CA ASN A 161 18.62 1.00 -12.63
C ASN A 161 18.68 -0.23 -13.57
N TYR A 162 17.98 -1.31 -13.23
CA TYR A 162 17.88 -2.53 -14.04
C TYR A 162 16.44 -2.71 -14.56
N PRO A 163 16.23 -3.11 -15.83
CA PRO A 163 16.73 -2.50 -17.06
C PRO A 163 15.59 -1.94 -17.94
N ASN A 164 15.91 -0.96 -18.78
CA ASN A 164 15.08 -0.47 -19.88
C ASN A 164 15.09 -1.49 -21.05
N PRO A 165 13.93 -2.08 -21.45
CA PRO A 165 13.85 -3.04 -22.55
C PRO A 165 13.90 -2.36 -23.93
N PHE A 166 14.47 -3.06 -24.93
CA PHE A 166 14.30 -2.79 -26.37
C PHE A 166 13.54 -3.94 -27.03
#